data_AF-A0AAD5GLQ8-F1
#
_entry.id   AF-A0AAD5GLQ8-F1
#
_cell.length_a   1.000
_cell.length_b   1.000
_cell.length_c   1.000
_cell.angle_alpha   90.00
_cell.angle_beta   90.00
_cell.angle_gamma   90.00
#
_symmetry.space_group_name_H-M   'P 1'
#
loop_
_entity.id
_entity.type
_entity.pdbx_description
1 polymer ?
#
loop_
_entity_poly.entity_id
_entity_poly.type
_entity_poly.pdbx_seq_one_letter_code
_entity_poly.pdbx_strand_id
1 'polypeptide(L)'
;EGYLVYECNMYCSCNKYCPNRVLQNGVRVKLEVFKTEGKGWAVRAGEPIERGTFVCEYIGEVIDKNEANKRRARLGREACSFIYEIDARVNDMIRLMDGEATYAIDATKYGNVSRYLNHRL
;
A
#
# COMPACT_ATOMS: atom_id res chain seq x y z
N GLU A 1 8.60 -0.52 -16.20
CA GLU A 1 8.70 -1.93 -15.76
C GLU A 1 9.04 -1.97 -14.29
N GLY A 2 8.38 -2.81 -13.51
CA GLY A 2 8.65 -3.01 -12.08
C GLY A 2 9.13 -4.43 -11.84
N TYR A 3 10.15 -4.60 -10.99
CA TYR A 3 10.68 -5.88 -10.54
C TYR A 3 10.16 -6.22 -9.14
N LEU A 4 10.06 -7.51 -8.83
CA LEU A 4 9.69 -7.99 -7.50
C LEU A 4 10.83 -7.76 -6.52
N VAL A 5 10.50 -7.35 -5.30
CA VAL A 5 11.45 -7.16 -4.19
C VAL A 5 11.21 -8.25 -3.16
N TYR A 6 12.25 -9.00 -2.79
CA TYR A 6 12.19 -10.07 -1.80
C TYR A 6 13.10 -9.73 -0.63
N GLU A 7 12.52 -9.50 0.55
CA GLU A 7 13.27 -9.25 1.77
C GLU A 7 13.66 -10.54 2.50
N CYS A 8 14.73 -10.46 3.31
CA CYS A 8 15.01 -11.49 4.29
C CYS A 8 13.86 -11.58 5.30
N ASN A 9 13.47 -12.80 5.67
CA ASN A 9 12.37 -13.06 6.60
C ASN A 9 12.88 -13.71 7.90
N MET A 10 11.98 -14.14 8.78
CA MET A 10 12.34 -14.73 10.08
C MET A 10 13.15 -16.03 10.00
N TYR A 11 13.19 -16.69 8.85
CA TYR A 11 13.95 -17.92 8.63
C TYR A 11 15.39 -17.65 8.14
N CYS A 12 15.74 -16.41 7.81
CA CYS A 12 17.11 -16.03 7.48
C CYS A 12 17.95 -15.88 8.76
N SER A 13 19.23 -16.25 8.71
CA SER A 13 20.17 -16.12 9.84
C SER A 13 20.64 -14.68 10.13
N CYS A 14 20.25 -13.71 9.30
CA CYS A 14 20.63 -12.30 9.46
C CYS A 14 19.75 -11.57 10.48
N ASN A 15 20.33 -10.58 11.17
CA ASN A 15 19.64 -9.77 12.16
C ASN A 15 18.82 -8.62 11.52
N LYS A 16 18.19 -7.78 12.37
CA LYS A 16 17.35 -6.64 11.97
C LYS A 16 18.07 -5.52 11.19
N TYR A 17 19.40 -5.49 11.23
CA TYR A 17 20.24 -4.52 10.51
C TYR A 17 20.66 -5.01 9.12
N CYS A 18 20.16 -6.17 8.69
CA CYS A 18 20.37 -6.67 7.33
C CYS A 18 19.91 -5.61 6.30
N PRO A 19 20.74 -5.26 5.29
CA PRO A 19 20.36 -4.28 4.28
C PRO A 19 19.18 -4.74 3.41
N ASN A 20 18.87 -6.04 3.41
CA ASN A 20 17.70 -6.62 2.75
C ASN A 20 16.47 -6.76 3.68
N ARG A 21 16.40 -5.93 4.73
CA ARG A 21 15.25 -5.79 5.64
C ARG A 21 14.90 -4.30 5.74
N VAL A 22 14.23 -3.75 4.74
CA VAL A 22 13.91 -2.32 4.63
C VAL A 22 12.44 -2.08 4.99
N LEU A 23 11.50 -2.68 4.25
CA LEU A 23 10.05 -2.51 4.43
C LEU A 23 9.62 -2.97 5.83
N GLN A 24 10.08 -4.14 6.28
CA GLN A 24 9.74 -4.67 7.60
C GLN A 24 10.27 -3.83 8.77
N ASN A 25 11.21 -2.93 8.52
CA ASN A 25 11.74 -2.00 9.51
C ASN A 25 10.89 -0.72 9.65
N GLY A 26 9.77 -0.63 8.92
CA GLY A 26 8.77 0.42 9.02
C GLY A 26 9.18 1.74 8.35
N VAL A 27 8.29 2.73 8.50
CA VAL A 27 8.49 4.08 7.96
C VAL A 27 9.63 4.77 8.72
N ARG A 28 10.65 5.22 7.98
CA ARG A 28 11.83 5.94 8.52
C ARG A 28 11.94 7.39 8.08
N VAL A 29 11.01 7.85 7.23
CA VAL A 29 10.94 9.23 6.78
C VAL A 29 9.85 10.00 7.52
N LYS A 30 10.06 11.28 7.77
CA LYS A 30 9.06 12.16 8.36
C LYS A 30 8.00 12.52 7.32
N LEU A 31 6.75 12.20 7.62
CA LEU A 31 5.58 12.51 6.79
C LEU A 31 4.61 13.42 7.54
N GLU A 32 4.03 14.38 6.84
CA GLU A 32 3.07 15.34 7.39
C GLU A 32 1.75 15.24 6.64
N VAL A 33 0.66 14.99 7.38
CA VAL A 33 -0.70 15.07 6.86
C VAL A 33 -1.17 16.51 6.95
N PHE A 34 -1.61 17.09 5.84
CA PHE A 34 -2.04 18.48 5.77
C PHE A 34 -3.31 18.65 4.92
N LYS A 35 -4.07 19.72 5.19
CA LYS A 35 -5.26 20.06 4.41
C LYS A 35 -4.87 20.89 3.20
N THR A 36 -5.35 20.51 2.02
CA THR A 36 -5.19 21.27 0.78
C THR A 36 -6.43 22.11 0.49
N GLU A 37 -6.29 23.13 -0.36
CA GLU A 37 -7.39 24.03 -0.73
C GLU A 37 -8.46 23.37 -1.62
N GLY A 38 -8.13 22.28 -2.34
CA GLY A 38 -9.06 21.67 -3.32
C GLY A 38 -9.05 20.15 -3.45
N LYS A 39 -8.12 19.44 -2.82
CA LYS A 39 -7.98 17.96 -2.94
C LYS A 39 -8.23 17.24 -1.61
N GLY A 40 -8.81 17.94 -0.63
CA GLY A 40 -9.01 17.38 0.71
C GLY A 40 -7.69 17.26 1.48
N TRP A 41 -7.50 16.15 2.19
CA TRP A 41 -6.27 15.88 2.95
C TRP A 41 -5.19 15.32 2.03
N ALA A 42 -3.93 15.60 2.35
CA ALA A 42 -2.77 15.16 1.59
C ALA A 42 -1.62 14.79 2.52
N VAL A 43 -0.62 14.08 1.98
CA VAL A 43 0.67 13.86 2.64
C VAL A 43 1.77 14.63 1.92
N ARG A 44 2.68 15.25 2.67
CA ARG A 44 3.95 15.79 2.17
C ARG A 44 5.12 15.24 2.98
N ALA A 45 6.32 15.34 2.41
CA ALA A 45 7.54 15.07 3.16
C ALA A 45 7.78 16.17 4.20
N GLY A 46 8.06 15.78 5.44
CA GLY A 46 8.46 16.69 6.53
C GLY A 46 9.97 16.88 6.61
N GLU A 47 10.73 16.22 5.74
CA GLU A 47 12.18 16.32 5.57
C GLU A 47 12.57 15.96 4.11
N PRO A 48 13.79 16.27 3.66
CA PRO A 48 14.28 15.79 2.36
C PRO A 48 14.31 14.26 2.31
N ILE A 49 13.77 13.67 1.24
CA ILE A 49 13.76 12.22 1.02
C ILE A 49 14.63 11.92 -0.20
N GLU A 50 15.68 11.13 0.00
CA GLU A 50 16.57 10.71 -1.10
C GLU A 50 15.87 9.76 -2.06
N ARG A 51 16.24 9.82 -3.34
CA ARG A 51 15.68 8.95 -4.38
C ARG A 51 15.96 7.48 -4.04
N GLY A 52 14.91 6.66 -4.07
CA GLY A 52 14.99 5.23 -3.76
C GLY A 52 14.72 4.90 -2.29
N THR A 53 14.52 5.90 -1.44
CA THR A 53 14.11 5.69 -0.04
C THR A 53 12.70 5.12 0.02
N PHE A 54 12.52 4.07 0.83
CA PHE A 54 11.21 3.55 1.15
C PHE A 54 10.41 4.59 1.95
N VAL A 55 9.18 4.87 1.50
CA VAL A 55 8.32 5.91 2.10
C VAL A 55 7.34 5.29 3.08
N CYS A 56 6.37 4.52 2.60
CA CYS A 56 5.41 3.78 3.42
C CYS A 56 4.71 2.70 2.60
N GLU A 57 4.14 1.71 3.30
CA GLU A 57 3.23 0.72 2.70
C GLU A 57 1.84 1.31 2.47
N TYR A 58 1.10 0.77 1.50
CA TYR A 58 -0.33 0.98 1.39
C TYR A 58 -1.08 -0.09 2.18
N ILE A 59 -1.58 0.27 3.36
CA ILE A 59 -2.19 -0.68 4.31
C ILE A 59 -3.69 -0.46 4.40
N GLY A 60 -4.45 -1.55 4.46
CA GLY A 60 -5.89 -1.56 4.71
C GLY A 60 -6.43 -2.97 4.90
N GLU A 61 -7.75 -3.12 4.89
CA GLU A 61 -8.40 -4.44 4.90
C GLU A 61 -8.07 -5.19 3.61
N VAL A 62 -7.61 -6.43 3.71
CA VAL A 62 -7.48 -7.32 2.53
C VAL A 62 -8.85 -7.94 2.26
N ILE A 63 -9.42 -7.64 1.10
CA ILE A 63 -10.73 -8.11 0.68
C ILE A 63 -10.65 -8.80 -0.67
N ASP A 64 -11.55 -9.74 -0.91
CA ASP A 64 -11.69 -10.36 -2.23
C ASP A 64 -12.39 -9.43 -3.23
N LYS A 65 -12.32 -9.78 -4.51
CA LYS A 65 -12.95 -9.03 -5.60
C LYS A 65 -14.46 -8.87 -5.45
N ASN A 66 -15.16 -9.86 -4.87
CA ASN A 66 -16.61 -9.78 -4.71
C ASN A 66 -16.99 -8.73 -3.67
N GLU A 67 -16.30 -8.71 -2.53
CA GLU A 67 -16.47 -7.70 -1.50
C GLU A 67 -16.06 -6.31 -2.00
N ALA A 68 -14.95 -6.20 -2.73
CA ALA A 68 -14.55 -4.94 -3.35
C ALA A 68 -15.65 -4.37 -4.25
N ASN A 69 -16.27 -5.21 -5.10
CA ASN A 69 -17.37 -4.80 -5.97
C ASN A 69 -18.63 -4.39 -5.20
N LYS A 70 -18.99 -5.12 -4.13
CA LYS A 70 -20.11 -4.75 -3.25
C LYS A 70 -19.87 -3.39 -2.58
N ARG A 71 -18.66 -3.14 -2.07
CA ARG A 71 -18.30 -1.86 -1.45
C ARG A 71 -18.36 -0.72 -2.46
N ARG A 72 -17.87 -0.94 -3.69
CA ARG A 72 -17.96 0.05 -4.78
C ARG A 72 -19.39 0.41 -5.15
N ALA A 73 -20.27 -0.59 -5.25
CA ALA A 73 -21.68 -0.38 -5.55
C ALA A 73 -22.42 0.41 -4.45
N ARG A 74 -22.04 0.20 -3.18
CA ARG A 74 -22.70 0.84 -2.03
C ARG A 74 -22.22 2.27 -1.76
N LEU A 75 -20.92 2.52 -1.85
CA LEU A 75 -20.30 3.73 -1.28
C LEU A 75 -20.14 4.89 -2.28
N GLY A 76 -20.41 4.67 -3.57
CA GLY A 76 -20.21 5.69 -4.61
C GLY A 76 -18.72 5.97 -4.91
N ARG A 77 -18.45 6.77 -5.94
CA ARG A 77 -17.09 6.94 -6.51
C ARG A 77 -16.05 7.47 -5.52
N GLU A 78 -16.42 8.35 -4.58
CA GLU A 78 -15.47 9.01 -3.68
C GLU A 78 -14.87 8.05 -2.64
N ALA A 79 -15.67 7.17 -2.05
CA ALA A 79 -15.18 6.19 -1.09
C ALA A 79 -14.36 5.07 -1.76
N CYS A 80 -14.58 4.81 -3.06
CA CYS A 80 -13.79 3.86 -3.82
C CYS A 80 -12.33 4.29 -4.01
N SER A 81 -11.99 5.56 -3.76
CA SER A 81 -10.64 6.10 -3.92
C SER A 81 -9.60 5.41 -3.04
N PHE A 82 -10.03 4.70 -1.99
CA PHE A 82 -9.14 3.99 -1.07
C PHE A 82 -9.00 2.49 -1.35
N ILE A 83 -9.62 1.97 -2.41
CA ILE A 83 -9.53 0.56 -2.80
C ILE A 83 -8.46 0.39 -3.88
N TYR A 84 -7.40 -0.35 -3.55
CA TYR A 84 -6.30 -0.66 -4.45
C TYR A 84 -6.31 -2.15 -4.84
N GLU A 85 -6.44 -2.45 -6.13
CA GLU A 85 -6.35 -3.82 -6.64
C GLU A 85 -4.90 -4.26 -6.74
N ILE A 86 -4.58 -5.44 -6.23
CA ILE A 86 -3.22 -5.99 -6.26
C ILE A 86 -2.91 -6.47 -7.70
N ASP A 87 -1.74 -6.11 -8.24
CA ASP A 87 -1.30 -6.39 -9.63
C ASP A 87 -1.42 -7.89 -9.99
N ALA A 88 -1.83 -8.16 -11.24
CA ALA A 88 -1.93 -9.49 -11.83
C ALA A 88 -0.65 -10.34 -11.67
N ARG A 89 0.55 -9.77 -11.72
CA ARG A 89 1.81 -10.52 -11.54
C ARG A 89 2.01 -11.04 -10.11
N VAL A 90 1.55 -10.27 -9.12
CA VAL A 90 1.50 -10.71 -7.73
C VAL A 90 0.38 -11.73 -7.57
N ASN A 91 -0.76 -11.49 -8.20
CA ASN A 91 -1.85 -12.46 -8.23
C ASN A 91 -1.46 -13.75 -8.94
N ASP A 92 -0.56 -13.79 -9.92
CA ASP A 92 -0.16 -15.04 -10.56
C ASP A 92 0.62 -15.95 -9.59
N MET A 93 1.47 -15.39 -8.72
CA MET A 93 2.06 -16.16 -7.62
C MET A 93 1.00 -16.63 -6.61
N ILE A 94 0.04 -15.77 -6.26
CA ILE A 94 -1.06 -16.12 -5.35
C ILE A 94 -1.98 -17.17 -5.99
N ARG A 95 -2.21 -17.11 -7.30
CA ARG A 95 -3.06 -18.02 -8.08
C ARG A 95 -2.54 -19.43 -8.08
N LEU A 96 -1.22 -19.57 -8.11
CA LEU A 96 -0.55 -20.86 -7.97
C LEU A 96 -0.72 -21.46 -6.57
N MET A 97 -1.05 -20.66 -5.55
CA MET A 97 -1.24 -21.10 -4.17
C MET A 97 -2.71 -21.24 -3.75
N ASP A 98 -3.61 -20.38 -4.24
CA ASP A 98 -4.99 -20.22 -3.72
C ASP A 98 -6.08 -20.15 -4.83
N GLY A 99 -5.73 -20.51 -6.09
CA GLY A 99 -6.65 -20.48 -7.23
C GLY A 99 -6.92 -19.08 -7.80
N GLU A 100 -7.95 -18.87 -8.63
CA GLU A 100 -8.25 -17.58 -9.31
C GLU A 100 -8.58 -16.38 -8.39
N ALA A 101 -8.30 -16.46 -7.09
CA ALA A 101 -8.56 -15.39 -6.13
C ALA A 101 -7.79 -14.11 -6.50
N THR A 102 -8.53 -13.01 -6.61
CA THR A 102 -8.00 -11.66 -6.83
C THR A 102 -8.35 -10.83 -5.60
N TYR A 103 -7.33 -10.19 -5.03
CA TYR A 103 -7.46 -9.43 -3.79
C TYR A 103 -7.30 -7.92 -4.04
N ALA A 104 -7.89 -7.14 -3.14
CA ALA A 104 -7.73 -5.71 -3.06
C ALA A 104 -7.46 -5.28 -1.62
N ILE A 105 -6.79 -4.15 -1.46
CA ILE A 105 -6.56 -3.49 -0.17
C ILE A 105 -7.53 -2.31 -0.08
N ASP A 106 -8.41 -2.31 0.92
CA ASP A 106 -9.36 -1.23 1.20
C ASP A 106 -8.93 -0.44 2.45
N ALA A 107 -8.47 0.80 2.23
CA ALA A 107 -8.04 1.71 3.29
C ALA A 107 -9.14 2.69 3.76
N THR A 108 -10.41 2.41 3.45
CA THR A 108 -11.53 3.31 3.77
C THR A 108 -11.75 3.45 5.27
N LYS A 109 -11.74 2.33 6.01
CA LYS A 109 -11.98 2.30 7.47
C LYS A 109 -10.70 2.13 8.28
N TYR A 110 -9.82 1.24 7.83
CA TYR A 110 -8.57 0.92 8.49
C TYR A 110 -7.43 1.16 7.51
N GLY A 111 -6.38 1.88 7.93
CA GLY A 111 -5.23 2.15 7.09
C GLY A 111 -4.21 3.02 7.81
N ASN A 112 -3.07 3.27 7.17
CA ASN A 112 -2.03 4.16 7.69
C ASN A 112 -2.08 5.53 6.98
N VAL A 113 -0.99 6.31 7.10
CA VAL A 113 -0.84 7.62 6.46
C VAL A 113 -0.97 7.58 4.92
N SER A 114 -0.72 6.44 4.28
CA SER A 114 -0.75 6.28 2.82
C SER A 114 -2.12 6.58 2.23
N ARG A 115 -3.21 6.42 2.99
CA ARG A 115 -4.58 6.71 2.51
C ARG A 115 -4.79 8.16 2.13
N TYR A 116 -3.92 9.07 2.57
CA TYR A 116 -3.94 10.49 2.22
C TYR A 116 -2.97 10.84 1.09
N LEU A 117 -2.31 9.85 0.46
CA LEU A 117 -1.49 10.08 -0.72
C LEU A 117 -2.40 10.40 -1.91
N ASN A 118 -2.34 11.65 -2.36
CA ASN A 118 -3.14 12.09 -3.49
C ASN A 118 -2.57 11.61 -4.82
N HIS A 119 -3.46 11.26 -5.74
CA HIS A 119 -3.10 11.04 -7.13
C HIS A 119 -2.69 12.38 -7.79
N ARG A 120 -1.58 12.37 -8.52
CA ARG A 120 -1.14 13.49 -9.36
C ARG A 120 -1.41 13.11 -10.81
N LEU A 121 -2.44 13.72 -11.39
CA LEU A 121 -2.66 13.77 -12.84
C LEU A 121 -1.66 14.73 -13.47
#